data_AF-A0A241WS50-F1
#
_entry.id   AF-A0A241WS50-F1
#
_cell.length_a   1.000
_cell.length_b   1.000
_cell.length_c   1.000
_cell.angle_alpha   90.00
_cell.angle_beta   90.00
_cell.angle_gamma   90.00
#
_symmetry.space_group_name_H-M   'P 1'
#
loop_
_entity.id
_entity.type
_entity.pdbx_description
1 polymer ?
#
loop_
_entity_poly.entity_id
_entity_poly.type
_entity_poly.pdbx_seq_one_letter_code
_entity_poly.pdbx_strand_id
1 'polypeptide(L)'
;MNAMQHARISAKRWGGEAEDYYEVHHFIDSTKSLCSDARHRILHTLWGVNSVVVPIYGHSLLNSAGKAVDLKDLCERDHLLVDYQQRFIPTLADFVRAIDPARLPVGFEQKIEKIHQYYSNQPQLSQILLSPLALTGKLHSLLLTHNSWFIYEILPRMGYPISSLVDLGCAPEDFFNAMQFELWMDNGMAVPASAQALNQIKHNSQYT
;
A
#
# COMPACT_ATOMS: atom_id res chain seq x y z
N MET A 1 13.74 -4.15 3.93
CA MET A 1 14.04 -5.10 5.02
C MET A 1 13.06 -6.30 4.89
N ASN A 2 13.21 -7.41 5.62
CA ASN A 2 12.21 -8.51 5.60
C ASN A 2 11.23 -8.40 6.79
N ALA A 3 10.06 -9.05 6.67
CA ALA A 3 8.98 -8.95 7.66
C ALA A 3 9.42 -9.27 9.10
N MET A 4 10.25 -10.30 9.29
CA MET A 4 10.73 -10.71 10.62
C MET A 4 11.69 -9.68 11.24
N GLN A 5 12.47 -8.96 10.43
CA GLN A 5 13.31 -7.87 10.91
C GLN A 5 12.45 -6.68 11.40
N HIS A 6 11.39 -6.31 10.68
CA HIS A 6 10.42 -5.33 11.17
C HIS A 6 9.73 -5.78 12.45
N ALA A 7 9.34 -7.06 12.51
CA ALA A 7 8.71 -7.65 13.68
C ALA A 7 9.59 -7.57 14.94
N ARG A 8 10.92 -7.75 14.81
CA ARG A 8 11.87 -7.54 15.91
C ARG A 8 11.99 -6.07 16.33
N ILE A 9 11.87 -5.13 15.39
CA ILE A 9 11.81 -3.70 15.71
C ILE A 9 10.55 -3.40 16.53
N SER A 10 9.41 -3.95 16.11
CA SER A 10 8.14 -3.84 16.82
C SER A 10 8.21 -4.44 18.23
N ALA A 11 8.74 -5.66 18.39
CA ALA A 11 8.94 -6.27 19.71
C ALA A 11 9.84 -5.43 20.62
N LYS A 12 10.92 -4.86 20.08
CA LYS A 12 11.79 -3.94 20.84
C LYS A 12 11.06 -2.67 21.27
N ARG A 13 10.16 -2.12 20.45
CA ARG A 13 9.43 -0.87 20.76
C ARG A 13 8.23 -1.10 21.68
N TRP A 14 7.49 -2.17 21.45
CA TRP A 14 6.18 -2.39 22.06
C TRP A 14 6.18 -3.51 23.11
N GLY A 15 7.24 -4.30 23.24
CA GLY A 15 7.30 -5.49 24.09
C GLY A 15 6.73 -6.73 23.38
N GLY A 16 6.57 -7.83 24.12
CA GLY A 16 6.15 -9.11 23.53
C GLY A 16 7.24 -9.74 22.65
N GLU A 17 6.83 -10.68 21.81
CA GLU A 17 7.71 -11.43 20.92
C GLU A 17 7.57 -10.93 19.47
N ALA A 18 8.57 -11.19 18.61
CA ALA A 18 8.50 -10.74 17.22
C ALA A 18 7.31 -11.35 16.48
N GLU A 19 6.99 -12.60 16.78
CA GLU A 19 5.88 -13.36 16.21
C GLU A 19 4.52 -12.67 16.42
N ASP A 20 4.36 -11.87 17.49
CA ASP A 20 3.15 -11.08 17.73
C ASP A 20 2.84 -10.09 16.60
N TYR A 21 3.86 -9.67 15.84
CA TYR A 21 3.77 -8.60 14.84
C TYR A 21 4.03 -9.08 13.42
N TYR A 22 4.45 -10.34 13.25
CA TYR A 22 4.95 -10.86 11.98
C TYR A 22 3.89 -10.76 10.87
N GLU A 23 2.67 -11.19 11.14
CA GLU A 23 1.59 -11.25 10.14
C GLU A 23 1.29 -9.89 9.51
N VAL A 24 1.30 -8.82 10.31
CA VAL A 24 1.05 -7.45 9.82
C VAL A 24 2.17 -7.00 8.90
N HIS A 25 3.44 -7.19 9.31
CA HIS A 25 4.58 -6.81 8.48
C HIS A 25 4.69 -7.67 7.23
N HIS A 26 4.40 -8.96 7.33
CA HIS A 26 4.37 -9.88 6.20
C HIS A 26 3.30 -9.47 5.19
N PHE A 27 2.13 -9.06 5.66
CA PHE A 27 1.04 -8.61 4.80
C PHE A 27 1.35 -7.30 4.07
N ILE A 28 1.95 -6.31 4.73
CA ILE A 28 2.37 -5.05 4.07
C ILE A 28 3.37 -5.34 2.94
N ASP A 29 4.21 -6.36 3.12
CA ASP A 29 5.20 -6.84 2.15
C ASP A 29 4.63 -7.82 1.11
N SER A 30 3.36 -8.23 1.19
CA SER A 30 2.78 -9.30 0.35
C SER A 30 2.86 -9.04 -1.15
N THR A 31 2.92 -7.76 -1.54
CA THR A 31 3.09 -7.32 -2.92
C THR A 31 4.45 -7.68 -3.53
N LYS A 32 5.44 -8.10 -2.72
CA LYS A 32 6.72 -8.65 -3.22
C LYS A 32 6.53 -9.85 -4.14
N SER A 33 5.44 -10.59 -3.98
CA SER A 33 5.08 -11.70 -4.86
C SER A 33 4.56 -11.24 -6.23
N LEU A 34 4.14 -9.97 -6.35
CA LEU A 34 3.63 -9.38 -7.59
C LEU A 34 4.71 -8.60 -8.35
N CYS A 35 5.62 -7.97 -7.61
CA CYS A 35 6.77 -7.25 -8.14
C CYS A 35 7.93 -7.42 -7.16
N SER A 36 9.06 -7.96 -7.60
CA SER A 36 10.17 -8.30 -6.71
C SER A 36 11.08 -7.12 -6.37
N ASP A 37 11.00 -6.02 -7.11
CA ASP A 37 11.76 -4.79 -6.85
C ASP A 37 10.99 -3.78 -5.99
N ALA A 38 11.61 -2.64 -5.67
CA ALA A 38 11.08 -1.66 -4.74
C ALA A 38 9.74 -1.00 -5.16
N ARG A 39 9.29 -1.16 -6.41
CA ARG A 39 7.95 -0.73 -6.85
C ARG A 39 6.83 -1.41 -6.07
N HIS A 40 7.09 -2.59 -5.51
CA HIS A 40 6.12 -3.34 -4.69
C HIS A 40 5.57 -2.56 -3.49
N ARG A 41 6.25 -1.50 -3.04
CA ARG A 41 5.96 -0.74 -1.82
C ARG A 41 4.64 0.07 -1.87
N ILE A 42 3.67 -0.29 -2.70
CA ILE A 42 2.36 0.39 -2.83
C ILE A 42 1.55 0.41 -1.54
N LEU A 43 1.65 -0.64 -0.72
CA LEU A 43 1.05 -0.68 0.62
C LEU A 43 1.86 0.12 1.66
N HIS A 44 3.05 0.60 1.32
CA HIS A 44 3.87 1.45 2.18
C HIS A 44 3.47 2.93 2.09
N THR A 45 2.16 3.16 2.09
CA THR A 45 1.52 4.48 2.04
C THR A 45 0.47 4.52 3.14
N LEU A 46 0.07 5.73 3.58
CA LEU A 46 -1.04 5.85 4.52
C LEU A 46 -2.38 5.37 3.93
N TRP A 47 -2.51 5.33 2.60
CA TRP A 47 -3.64 4.65 1.95
C TRP A 47 -3.58 3.15 2.19
N GLY A 48 -2.42 2.50 1.98
CA GLY A 48 -2.26 1.07 2.27
C GLY A 48 -2.59 0.75 3.73
N VAL A 49 -2.15 1.57 4.68
CA VAL A 49 -2.47 1.37 6.10
C VAL A 49 -3.96 1.54 6.39
N ASN A 50 -4.53 2.69 6.03
CA ASN A 50 -5.91 3.05 6.43
C ASN A 50 -6.99 2.33 5.61
N SER A 51 -6.73 2.08 4.34
CA SER A 51 -7.70 1.50 3.40
C SER A 51 -7.50 0.00 3.19
N VAL A 52 -6.35 -0.56 3.62
CA VAL A 52 -6.07 -1.99 3.44
C VAL A 52 -5.78 -2.71 4.76
N VAL A 53 -4.72 -2.30 5.47
CA VAL A 53 -4.24 -3.02 6.66
C VAL A 53 -5.23 -2.95 7.82
N VAL A 54 -5.67 -1.74 8.20
CA VAL A 54 -6.60 -1.53 9.32
C VAL A 54 -7.96 -2.23 9.10
N PRO A 55 -8.58 -2.19 7.91
CA PRO A 55 -9.78 -2.97 7.64
C PRO A 55 -9.64 -4.49 7.82
N ILE A 56 -8.44 -5.04 7.63
CA ILE A 56 -8.19 -6.50 7.73
C ILE A 56 -7.88 -6.91 9.18
N TYR A 57 -7.02 -6.16 9.87
CA TYR A 57 -6.49 -6.54 11.18
C TYR A 57 -7.12 -5.78 12.35
N GLY A 58 -7.95 -4.77 12.08
CA GLY A 58 -8.53 -3.88 13.08
C GLY A 58 -7.61 -2.71 13.45
N HIS A 59 -8.03 -1.92 14.44
CA HIS A 59 -7.32 -0.71 14.86
C HIS A 59 -6.17 -0.98 15.83
N SER A 60 -6.18 -2.12 16.53
CA SER A 60 -5.17 -2.44 17.52
C SER A 60 -4.88 -3.93 17.57
N LEU A 61 -3.66 -4.25 17.99
CA LEU A 61 -3.18 -5.60 18.21
C LEU A 61 -2.83 -5.77 19.70
N LEU A 62 -3.32 -6.84 20.33
CA LEU A 62 -2.91 -7.22 21.68
C LEU A 62 -1.75 -8.20 21.59
N ASN A 63 -0.58 -7.81 22.07
CA ASN A 63 0.61 -8.67 22.04
C ASN A 63 0.63 -9.66 23.22
N SER A 64 1.57 -10.61 23.17
CA SER A 64 1.75 -11.63 24.23
C SER A 64 2.17 -11.07 25.59
N ALA A 65 2.68 -9.83 25.65
CA ALA A 65 2.97 -9.11 26.89
C ALA A 65 1.75 -8.36 27.47
N GLY A 66 0.55 -8.53 26.90
CA GLY A 66 -0.68 -7.90 27.37
C GLY A 66 -0.81 -6.42 27.02
N LYS A 67 -0.01 -5.92 26.07
CA LYS A 67 -0.06 -4.53 25.62
C LYS A 67 -0.89 -4.41 24.35
N ALA A 68 -1.85 -3.50 24.37
CA ALA A 68 -2.56 -3.05 23.17
C ALA A 68 -1.69 -2.05 22.40
N VAL A 69 -1.41 -2.36 21.13
CA VAL A 69 -0.61 -1.56 20.21
C VAL A 69 -1.52 -1.01 19.12
N ASP A 70 -1.49 0.30 18.89
CA ASP A 70 -2.20 0.90 17.76
C ASP A 70 -1.56 0.43 16.44
N LEU A 71 -2.39 -0.13 15.55
CA LEU A 71 -1.89 -0.78 14.36
C LEU A 71 -1.34 0.23 13.35
N LYS A 72 -1.94 1.41 13.27
CA LYS A 72 -1.49 2.48 12.37
C LYS A 72 -0.11 2.98 12.81
N ASP A 73 0.10 3.21 14.10
CA ASP A 73 1.40 3.59 14.66
C ASP A 73 2.47 2.52 14.42
N LEU A 74 2.13 1.24 14.59
CA LEU A 74 3.04 0.13 14.29
C LEU A 74 3.44 0.13 12.80
N CYS A 75 2.48 0.24 11.89
CA CYS A 75 2.74 0.26 10.45
C CYS A 75 3.64 1.43 10.07
N GLU A 76 3.32 2.63 10.55
CA GLU A 76 4.07 3.84 10.22
C GLU A 76 5.48 3.83 10.77
N ARG A 77 5.65 3.54 12.07
CA ARG A 77 6.92 3.74 12.78
C ARG A 77 7.91 2.60 12.57
N ASP A 78 7.40 1.38 12.44
CA ASP A 78 8.24 0.17 12.46
C ASP A 78 8.36 -0.52 11.11
N HIS A 79 7.47 -0.19 10.15
CA HIS A 79 7.55 -0.70 8.78
C HIS A 79 7.86 0.41 7.77
N LEU A 80 6.89 1.29 7.52
CA LEU A 80 6.94 2.29 6.46
C LEU A 80 8.14 3.23 6.62
N LEU A 81 8.25 3.92 7.76
CA LEU A 81 9.36 4.84 7.99
C LEU A 81 10.71 4.11 8.02
N VAL A 82 10.79 2.90 8.58
CA VAL A 82 12.04 2.12 8.65
C VAL A 82 12.58 1.86 7.24
N ASP A 83 11.71 1.45 6.32
CA ASP A 83 12.11 1.19 4.95
C ASP A 83 12.50 2.45 4.16
N TYR A 84 12.00 3.63 4.54
CA TYR A 84 12.41 4.91 3.97
C TYR A 84 13.40 5.69 4.85
N GLN A 85 14.23 4.97 5.64
CA GLN A 85 15.29 5.55 6.48
C GLN A 85 14.82 6.64 7.45
N GLN A 86 13.58 6.54 7.94
CA GLN A 86 12.93 7.50 8.83
C GLN A 86 12.80 8.92 8.24
N ARG A 87 12.84 9.04 6.91
CA ARG A 87 12.84 10.35 6.23
C ARG A 87 11.45 10.86 5.91
N PHE A 88 10.60 10.00 5.35
CA PHE A 88 9.25 10.31 4.87
C PHE A 88 8.42 9.02 4.74
N ILE A 89 7.10 9.17 4.53
CA ILE A 89 6.22 8.12 4.03
C ILE A 89 5.67 8.62 2.68
N PRO A 90 5.87 7.90 1.56
CA PRO A 90 5.34 8.32 0.27
C PRO A 90 3.81 8.29 0.27
N THR A 91 3.22 9.14 -0.55
CA THR A 91 1.77 9.15 -0.78
C THR A 91 1.41 8.18 -1.90
N LEU A 92 0.14 7.78 -1.96
CA LEU A 92 -0.36 7.02 -3.11
C LEU A 92 -0.16 7.78 -4.44
N ALA A 93 -0.28 9.10 -4.40
CA ALA A 93 -0.07 9.97 -5.55
C ALA A 93 1.37 9.92 -6.08
N ASP A 94 2.38 9.66 -5.24
CA ASP A 94 3.77 9.52 -5.70
C ASP A 94 3.95 8.25 -6.55
N PHE A 95 3.36 7.13 -6.13
CA PHE A 95 3.32 5.90 -6.92
C PHE A 95 2.51 6.09 -8.21
N VAL A 96 1.33 6.70 -8.13
CA VAL A 96 0.47 6.93 -9.31
C VAL A 96 1.12 7.87 -10.33
N ARG A 97 1.95 8.81 -9.89
CA ARG A 97 2.74 9.69 -10.77
C ARG A 97 3.83 8.93 -11.53
N ALA A 98 4.36 7.85 -10.96
CA ALA A 98 5.35 7.01 -11.61
C ALA A 98 4.74 6.06 -12.65
N ILE A 99 3.41 5.96 -12.75
CA ILE A 99 2.72 5.18 -13.78
C ILE A 99 2.68 5.98 -15.08
N ASP A 100 3.24 5.40 -16.14
CA ASP A 100 3.21 5.94 -17.49
C ASP A 100 1.88 5.59 -18.18
N PRO A 101 0.99 6.56 -18.44
CA PRO A 101 -0.29 6.30 -19.09
C PRO A 101 -0.15 5.67 -20.48
N ALA A 102 0.97 5.88 -21.17
CA ALA A 102 1.22 5.29 -22.49
C ALA A 102 1.48 3.78 -22.44
N ARG A 103 1.74 3.23 -21.25
CA ARG A 103 1.99 1.79 -21.02
C ARG A 103 0.80 1.07 -20.40
N LEU A 104 -0.33 1.75 -20.25
CA LEU A 104 -1.53 1.11 -19.73
C LEU A 104 -2.03 0.02 -20.68
N PRO A 105 -2.72 -1.02 -20.16
CA PRO A 105 -3.30 -2.06 -21.01
C PRO A 105 -4.22 -1.48 -22.08
N VAL A 106 -4.22 -2.09 -23.26
CA VAL A 106 -5.18 -1.75 -24.32
C VAL A 106 -6.60 -1.91 -23.79
N GLY A 107 -7.43 -0.89 -24.00
CA GLY A 107 -8.81 -0.86 -23.53
C GLY A 107 -8.96 -0.68 -22.02
N PHE A 108 -7.96 -0.09 -21.35
CA PHE A 108 -7.94 0.13 -19.90
C PHE A 108 -9.26 0.70 -19.35
N GLU A 109 -9.77 1.79 -19.93
CA GLU A 109 -10.98 2.45 -19.45
C GLU A 109 -12.20 1.53 -19.52
N GLN A 110 -12.35 0.77 -20.61
CA GLN A 110 -13.43 -0.19 -20.79
C GLN A 110 -13.34 -1.34 -19.79
N LYS A 111 -12.12 -1.81 -19.47
CA LYS A 111 -11.90 -2.84 -18.45
C LYS A 111 -12.30 -2.35 -17.06
N ILE A 112 -11.88 -1.14 -16.68
CA ILE A 112 -12.26 -0.53 -15.40
C ILE A 112 -13.77 -0.36 -15.29
N GLU A 113 -14.41 0.16 -16.33
CA GLU A 113 -15.87 0.34 -16.37
C GLU A 113 -16.60 -0.99 -16.21
N LYS A 114 -16.14 -2.05 -16.91
CA LYS A 114 -16.69 -3.40 -16.76
C LYS A 114 -16.59 -3.90 -15.32
N ILE A 115 -15.45 -3.70 -14.66
CA ILE A 115 -15.29 -4.08 -13.24
C ILE A 115 -16.21 -3.23 -12.35
N HIS A 116 -16.33 -1.93 -12.62
CA HIS A 116 -17.19 -1.02 -11.87
C HIS A 116 -18.67 -1.43 -11.88
N GLN A 117 -19.17 -1.89 -13.01
CA GLN A 117 -20.57 -2.36 -13.15
C GLN A 117 -20.93 -3.51 -12.19
N TYR A 118 -19.97 -4.32 -11.75
CA TYR A 118 -20.23 -5.40 -10.78
C TYR A 118 -20.47 -4.90 -9.35
N TYR A 119 -19.87 -3.76 -8.98
CA TYR A 119 -19.91 -3.26 -7.60
C TYR A 119 -20.56 -1.88 -7.46
N SER A 120 -20.96 -1.23 -8.55
CA SER A 120 -21.50 0.15 -8.54
C SER A 120 -22.73 0.32 -7.64
N ASN A 121 -23.54 -0.73 -7.49
CA ASN A 121 -24.71 -0.75 -6.61
C ASN A 121 -24.38 -1.10 -5.15
N GLN A 122 -23.11 -1.27 -4.80
CA GLN A 122 -22.63 -1.63 -3.47
C GLN A 122 -21.80 -0.47 -2.90
N PRO A 123 -22.39 0.43 -2.07
CA PRO A 123 -21.74 1.67 -1.65
C PRO A 123 -20.41 1.45 -0.91
N GLN A 124 -20.35 0.48 -0.01
CA GLN A 124 -19.15 0.20 0.78
C GLN A 124 -18.02 -0.35 -0.10
N LEU A 125 -18.34 -1.29 -1.00
CA LEU A 125 -17.35 -1.82 -1.95
C LEU A 125 -16.90 -0.76 -2.95
N SER A 126 -17.81 0.11 -3.39
CA SER A 126 -17.48 1.28 -4.20
C SER A 126 -16.51 2.22 -3.50
N GLN A 127 -16.70 2.48 -2.21
CA GLN A 127 -15.80 3.33 -1.43
C GLN A 127 -14.37 2.75 -1.38
N ILE A 128 -14.24 1.43 -1.19
CA ILE A 128 -12.94 0.75 -1.13
C ILE A 128 -12.27 0.79 -2.50
N LEU A 129 -12.95 0.30 -3.54
CA LEU A 129 -12.36 0.15 -4.87
C LEU A 129 -12.13 1.49 -5.57
N LEU A 130 -12.92 2.53 -5.28
CA LEU A 130 -12.69 3.87 -5.84
C LEU A 130 -11.73 4.73 -4.99
N SER A 131 -11.23 4.22 -3.86
CA SER A 131 -10.36 5.00 -2.97
C SER A 131 -9.07 5.51 -3.63
N PRO A 132 -8.38 4.78 -4.55
CA PRO A 132 -7.22 5.33 -5.25
C PRO A 132 -7.58 6.54 -6.12
N LEU A 133 -8.73 6.46 -6.83
CA LEU A 133 -9.22 7.56 -7.65
C LEU A 133 -9.59 8.77 -6.78
N ALA A 134 -10.27 8.54 -5.66
CA ALA A 134 -10.65 9.61 -4.73
C ALA A 134 -9.43 10.35 -4.17
N LEU A 135 -8.34 9.65 -3.88
CA LEU A 135 -7.12 10.25 -3.30
C LEU A 135 -6.20 10.89 -4.34
N THR A 136 -6.20 10.41 -5.58
CA THR A 136 -5.23 10.87 -6.60
C THR A 136 -5.84 11.71 -7.71
N GLY A 137 -7.16 11.61 -7.93
CA GLY A 137 -7.85 12.22 -9.06
C GLY A 137 -7.46 11.64 -10.42
N LYS A 138 -6.81 10.47 -10.46
CA LYS A 138 -6.32 9.83 -11.70
C LYS A 138 -7.02 8.51 -11.94
N LEU A 139 -7.65 8.34 -13.10
CA LEU A 139 -8.35 7.10 -13.45
C LEU A 139 -7.44 5.88 -13.43
N HIS A 140 -6.21 6.01 -13.93
CA HIS A 140 -5.22 4.93 -13.96
C HIS A 140 -4.74 4.47 -12.57
N SER A 141 -5.04 5.23 -11.50
CA SER A 141 -4.81 4.75 -10.13
C SER A 141 -5.69 3.55 -9.76
N LEU A 142 -6.82 3.36 -10.44
CA LEU A 142 -7.70 2.23 -10.20
C LEU A 142 -7.05 0.87 -10.53
N LEU A 143 -5.94 0.84 -11.28
CA LEU A 143 -5.14 -0.38 -11.44
C LEU A 143 -4.66 -0.97 -10.09
N LEU A 144 -4.58 -0.17 -9.02
CA LEU A 144 -4.22 -0.64 -7.67
C LEU A 144 -5.27 -1.56 -7.04
N THR A 145 -6.55 -1.36 -7.39
CA THR A 145 -7.71 -2.02 -6.77
C THR A 145 -8.51 -2.87 -7.75
N HIS A 146 -8.42 -2.58 -9.06
CA HIS A 146 -9.17 -3.23 -10.14
C HIS A 146 -8.30 -4.25 -10.87
N ASN A 147 -7.66 -5.12 -10.10
CA ASN A 147 -6.85 -6.21 -10.61
C ASN A 147 -7.18 -7.50 -9.84
N SER A 148 -6.74 -8.64 -10.38
CA SER A 148 -7.02 -9.95 -9.77
C SER A 148 -6.47 -10.10 -8.35
N TRP A 149 -5.29 -9.57 -8.03
CA TRP A 149 -4.75 -9.65 -6.68
C TRP A 149 -5.65 -8.92 -5.67
N PHE A 150 -6.01 -7.67 -5.94
CA PHE A 150 -6.84 -6.92 -4.97
C PHE A 150 -8.23 -7.55 -4.81
N ILE A 151 -8.85 -7.97 -5.92
CA ILE A 151 -10.20 -8.53 -5.89
C ILE A 151 -10.24 -9.92 -5.25
N TYR A 152 -9.27 -10.80 -5.52
CA TYR A 152 -9.32 -12.18 -5.03
C TYR A 152 -8.53 -12.43 -3.75
N GLU A 153 -7.56 -11.58 -3.40
CA GLU A 153 -6.75 -11.72 -2.18
C GLU A 153 -7.16 -10.72 -1.10
N ILE A 154 -7.34 -9.45 -1.46
CA ILE A 154 -7.52 -8.36 -0.48
C ILE A 154 -8.98 -8.24 -0.04
N LEU A 155 -9.93 -8.19 -0.98
CA LEU A 155 -11.36 -8.05 -0.64
C LEU A 155 -11.88 -9.17 0.28
N PRO A 156 -11.57 -10.47 0.07
CA PRO A 156 -12.02 -11.51 0.97
C PRO A 156 -11.51 -11.34 2.40
N ARG A 157 -10.25 -10.89 2.57
CA ARG A 157 -9.65 -10.61 3.89
C ARG A 157 -10.33 -9.43 4.58
N MET A 158 -10.94 -8.51 3.83
CA MET A 158 -11.75 -7.40 4.35
C MET A 158 -13.21 -7.78 4.63
N GLY A 159 -13.59 -9.05 4.45
CA GLY A 159 -14.98 -9.51 4.63
C GLY A 159 -15.88 -9.31 3.40
N TYR A 160 -15.31 -9.13 2.21
CA TYR A 160 -16.04 -9.08 0.94
C TYR A 160 -15.73 -10.34 0.10
N PRO A 161 -16.36 -11.49 0.40
CA PRO A 161 -16.08 -12.73 -0.31
C PRO A 161 -16.53 -12.65 -1.78
N ILE A 162 -15.76 -13.30 -2.66
CA ILE A 162 -16.09 -13.36 -4.09
C ILE A 162 -17.00 -14.56 -4.35
N SER A 163 -18.22 -14.29 -4.85
CA SER A 163 -19.25 -15.31 -5.09
C SER A 163 -19.17 -15.96 -6.48
N SER A 164 -18.47 -15.32 -7.42
CA SER A 164 -18.37 -15.78 -8.81
C SER A 164 -17.04 -15.39 -9.41
N LEU A 165 -16.43 -16.33 -10.16
CA LEU A 165 -15.19 -16.07 -10.88
C LEU A 165 -15.49 -15.21 -12.10
N VAL A 166 -14.79 -14.08 -12.19
CA VAL A 166 -14.85 -13.13 -13.29
C VAL A 166 -13.45 -12.96 -13.86
N ASP A 167 -13.32 -13.09 -15.18
CA ASP A 167 -12.13 -12.62 -15.88
C ASP A 167 -12.17 -11.08 -15.93
N LEU A 168 -11.32 -10.49 -15.08
CA LEU A 168 -11.22 -9.05 -14.89
C LEU A 168 -10.49 -8.36 -16.04
N GLY A 169 -9.70 -9.10 -16.83
CA GLY A 169 -8.88 -8.53 -17.91
C GLY A 169 -7.75 -7.59 -17.46
N CYS A 170 -7.56 -7.42 -16.14
CA CYS A 170 -6.49 -6.64 -15.52
C CYS A 170 -5.74 -7.52 -14.50
N ALA A 171 -4.47 -7.77 -14.77
CA ALA A 171 -3.58 -8.50 -13.89
C ALA A 171 -2.75 -7.52 -13.03
N PRO A 172 -2.23 -7.93 -11.85
CA PRO A 172 -1.36 -7.08 -11.05
C PRO A 172 -0.08 -6.67 -11.81
N GLU A 173 0.38 -7.45 -12.78
CA GLU A 173 1.53 -7.09 -13.62
C GLU A 173 1.27 -5.86 -14.51
N ASP A 174 0.03 -5.61 -14.95
CA ASP A 174 -0.32 -4.47 -15.80
C ASP A 174 0.03 -3.14 -15.10
N PHE A 175 -0.26 -3.10 -13.80
CA PHE A 175 0.06 -1.99 -12.92
C PHE A 175 1.58 -1.78 -12.79
N PHE A 176 2.34 -2.84 -12.50
CA PHE A 176 3.79 -2.72 -12.30
C PHE A 176 4.54 -2.47 -13.61
N ASN A 177 4.08 -3.02 -14.73
CA ASN A 177 4.68 -2.80 -16.06
C ASN A 177 4.53 -1.35 -16.53
N ALA A 178 3.40 -0.71 -16.18
CA ALA A 178 3.18 0.71 -16.45
C ALA A 178 3.96 1.62 -15.48
N MET A 179 4.32 1.14 -14.29
CA MET A 179 5.06 1.90 -13.27
C MET A 179 6.57 1.93 -13.55
N GLN A 180 7.10 3.14 -13.73
CA GLN A 180 8.54 3.39 -13.73
C GLN A 180 9.09 3.24 -12.31
N PHE A 181 10.28 2.64 -12.22
CA PHE A 181 11.03 2.65 -10.98
C PHE A 181 11.61 4.04 -10.73
N GLU A 182 11.46 4.52 -9.50
CA GLU A 182 12.00 5.81 -9.05
C GLU A 182 12.93 5.61 -7.86
N LEU A 183 14.03 6.36 -7.79
CA LEU A 183 15.05 6.17 -6.75
C LEU A 183 14.53 6.35 -5.32
N TRP A 184 13.43 7.09 -5.11
CA TRP A 184 12.84 7.22 -3.78
C TRP A 184 12.17 5.93 -3.29
N MET A 185 11.76 5.03 -4.21
CA MET A 185 11.18 3.72 -3.87
C MET A 185 12.24 2.82 -3.24
N ASP A 186 13.49 2.93 -3.70
CA ASP A 186 14.61 2.15 -3.19
C ASP A 186 15.13 2.73 -1.88
N ASN A 187 14.51 2.27 -0.81
CA ASN A 187 14.89 2.57 0.56
C ASN A 187 15.06 4.09 0.85
N GLY A 188 14.32 4.94 0.14
CA GLY A 188 14.40 6.40 0.28
C GLY A 188 15.73 7.02 -0.20
N MET A 189 16.39 6.44 -1.21
CA MET A 189 17.61 7.02 -1.81
C MET A 189 17.40 8.42 -2.38
N ALA A 190 16.20 8.71 -2.91
CA ALA A 190 15.77 10.05 -3.28
C ALA A 190 14.54 10.48 -2.46
N VAL A 191 14.01 11.68 -2.76
CA VAL A 191 12.84 12.25 -2.08
C VAL A 191 11.68 12.34 -3.09
N PRO A 192 10.50 11.76 -2.81
CA PRO A 192 9.35 11.88 -3.68
C PRO A 192 8.79 13.30 -3.65
N ALA A 193 7.98 13.66 -4.65
CA ALA A 193 7.45 15.02 -4.76
C ALA A 193 6.70 15.48 -3.50
N SER A 194 5.92 14.59 -2.88
CA SER A 194 5.17 14.90 -1.65
C SER A 194 6.05 15.29 -0.45
N ALA A 195 7.31 14.85 -0.42
CA ALA A 195 8.22 15.05 0.70
C ALA A 195 9.31 16.11 0.44
N GLN A 196 9.33 16.73 -0.74
CA GLN A 196 10.36 17.71 -1.10
C GLN A 196 10.40 18.90 -0.13
N ALA A 197 9.24 19.47 0.22
CA ALA A 197 9.15 20.60 1.14
C ALA A 197 9.67 20.23 2.54
N LEU A 198 9.28 19.07 3.07
CA LEU A 198 9.79 18.57 4.36
C LEU A 198 11.32 18.40 4.34
N ASN A 199 11.86 17.87 3.23
CA ASN A 199 13.30 17.67 3.08
C ASN A 199 14.06 19.01 3.05
N GLN A 200 13.52 20.03 2.37
CA GLN A 200 14.10 21.38 2.34
C GLN A 200 14.15 22.01 3.73
N ILE A 201 13.07 21.90 4.52
CA ILE A 201 13.03 22.42 5.89
C ILE A 201 14.10 21.74 6.75
N LYS A 202 14.17 20.40 6.72
CA LYS A 202 15.18 19.64 7.49
C LYS A 202 16.61 20.01 7.12
N HIS A 203 16.88 20.27 5.84
CA HIS A 203 18.20 20.75 5.41
C HIS A 203 18.47 22.16 5.96
N ASN A 204 17.54 23.09 5.82
CA ASN A 204 17.73 24.46 6.30
C ASN A 204 17.93 24.54 7.82
N SER A 205 17.21 23.73 8.60
CA SER A 205 17.38 23.65 10.06
C SER A 205 18.69 23.03 10.52
N GLN A 206 19.43 22.32 9.66
CA GLN A 206 20.76 21.81 9.98
C GLN A 206 21.88 22.86 9.82
N TYR A 207 21.58 24.00 9.17
CA TYR A 207 22.52 25.08 8.92
C TYR A 207 22.20 26.37 9.70
N THR A 208 21.28 26.30 10.65
CA THR A 208 20.90 27.36 11.61
C THR A 208 21.14 26.89 13.02
#